data_AF-A0A5J5VVS6-F1
#
_entry.id   AF-A0A5J5VVS6-F1
#
_cell.length_a   1.000
_cell.length_b   1.000
_cell.length_c   1.000
_cell.angle_alpha   90.00
_cell.angle_beta   90.00
_cell.angle_gamma   90.00
#
_symmetry.space_group_name_H-M   'P 1'
#
loop_
_entity.id
_entity.type
_entity.pdbx_description
1 polymer ?
#
loop_
_entity_poly.entity_id
_entity_poly.type
_entity_poly.pdbx_seq_one_letter_code
_entity_poly.pdbx_strand_id
1 'polypeptide(L)'
;MADEVNKTAFLEIQGRMIELTGKLKQVQNQMRTKEGEKKRAFLTLEELNQLPDDTNTYKSIGRTFVLEPKSVLVNEQEQKLKDSESAIGSLQSSKEYMEKQLAEVENNLRELLQQDPGLARQIMSMSV
;
A
#
# COMPACT_ATOMS: atom_id res chain seq x y z
N MET A 1 -4.25 -3.63 41.17
CA MET A 1 -3.09 -4.23 40.49
C MET A 1 -3.51 -4.88 39.17
N ALA A 2 -4.48 -5.81 39.15
CA ALA A 2 -4.97 -6.41 37.89
C ALA A 2 -5.62 -5.38 36.92
N ASP A 3 -6.48 -4.50 37.43
CA ASP A 3 -7.14 -3.46 36.60
C ASP A 3 -6.16 -2.48 35.95
N GLU A 4 -5.04 -2.21 36.62
CA GLU A 4 -4.00 -1.30 36.13
C GLU A 4 -3.19 -1.95 34.99
N VAL A 5 -2.90 -3.25 35.10
CA VAL A 5 -2.26 -4.06 34.07
C VAL A 5 -3.15 -4.23 32.83
N ASN A 6 -4.45 -4.45 33.04
CA ASN A 6 -5.42 -4.55 31.94
C ASN A 6 -5.57 -3.21 31.19
N LYS A 7 -5.55 -2.09 31.92
CA LYS A 7 -5.59 -0.75 31.33
C LYS A 7 -4.33 -0.43 30.52
N THR A 8 -3.15 -0.81 30.99
CA THR A 8 -1.91 -0.63 30.22
C THR A 8 -1.90 -1.50 28.96
N ALA A 9 -2.32 -2.77 29.07
CA ALA A 9 -2.42 -3.68 27.93
C ALA A 9 -3.40 -3.15 26.86
N PHE A 10 -4.52 -2.56 27.27
CA PHE A 10 -5.47 -1.93 26.36
C PHE A 10 -4.84 -0.78 25.56
N LEU A 11 -4.13 0.13 26.23
CA LEU A 11 -3.49 1.27 25.56
C LEU A 11 -2.41 0.81 24.56
N GLU A 12 -1.66 -0.24 24.90
CA GLU A 12 -0.69 -0.84 23.98
C GLU A 12 -1.35 -1.46 22.75
N ILE A 13 -2.43 -2.23 22.93
CA ILE A 13 -3.21 -2.84 21.85
C ILE A 13 -3.80 -1.75 20.95
N GLN A 14 -4.38 -0.70 21.54
CA GLN A 14 -4.93 0.42 20.80
C GLN A 14 -3.85 1.16 20.00
N GLY A 15 -2.68 1.39 20.58
CA GLY A 15 -1.53 1.99 19.90
C GLY A 15 -1.08 1.17 18.69
N ARG A 16 -0.95 -0.15 18.85
CA ARG A 16 -0.61 -1.07 17.76
C ARG A 16 -1.66 -1.08 16.66
N MET A 17 -2.94 -1.05 17.02
CA MET A 17 -4.04 -0.97 16.05
C MET A 17 -3.95 0.30 15.20
N ILE A 18 -3.76 1.47 15.83
CA ILE A 18 -3.62 2.75 15.13
C ILE A 18 -2.40 2.71 14.18
N GLU A 19 -1.26 2.21 14.65
CA GLU A 19 -0.05 2.11 13.84
C GLU A 19 -0.25 1.20 12.62
N LEU A 20 -0.82 0.01 12.81
CA LEU A 20 -1.06 -0.96 11.74
C LEU A 20 -2.07 -0.42 10.72
N THR A 21 -3.17 0.20 11.17
CA THR A 21 -4.14 0.82 10.26
C THR A 21 -3.50 1.96 9.45
N GLY A 22 -2.63 2.76 10.07
CA GLY A 22 -1.85 3.81 9.39
C GLY A 22 -0.95 3.24 8.29
N LYS A 23 -0.18 2.19 8.61
CA LYS A 23 0.69 1.50 7.65
C LYS A 23 -0.09 0.85 6.51
N LEU A 24 -1.22 0.20 6.80
CA LEU A 24 -2.11 -0.38 5.79
C LEU A 24 -2.60 0.68 4.80
N LYS A 25 -3.05 1.83 5.28
CA LYS A 25 -3.48 2.94 4.43
C LYS A 25 -2.34 3.45 3.55
N GLN A 26 -1.12 3.53 4.08
CA GLN A 26 0.05 3.91 3.31
C GLN A 26 0.35 2.90 2.19
N VAL A 27 0.36 1.59 2.50
CA VAL A 27 0.59 0.53 1.51
C VAL A 27 -0.47 0.56 0.41
N GLN A 28 -1.75 0.71 0.77
CA GLN A 28 -2.85 0.84 -0.20
C GLN A 28 -2.68 2.04 -1.13
N ASN A 29 -2.25 3.19 -0.62
CA ASN A 29 -1.97 4.37 -1.44
C ASN A 29 -0.79 4.13 -2.39
N GLN A 30 0.29 3.50 -1.92
CA GLN A 30 1.44 3.15 -2.76
C GLN A 30 1.05 2.18 -3.88
N MET A 31 0.23 1.18 -3.58
CA MET A 31 -0.30 0.26 -4.59
C MET A 31 -1.10 1.00 -5.66
N ARG A 32 -2.03 1.89 -5.28
CA ARG A 32 -2.82 2.68 -6.25
C ARG A 32 -1.93 3.51 -7.16
N THR A 33 -0.87 4.12 -6.63
CA THR A 33 0.11 4.87 -7.44
C THR A 33 0.80 3.95 -8.45
N LYS A 34 1.26 2.77 -8.02
CA LYS A 34 1.92 1.80 -8.89
C LYS A 34 0.98 1.20 -9.94
N GLU A 35 -0.28 0.99 -9.63
CA GLU A 35 -1.31 0.60 -10.61
C GLU A 35 -1.49 1.68 -11.68
N GLY A 36 -1.48 2.96 -11.27
CA GLY A 36 -1.51 4.09 -12.20
C GLY A 36 -0.29 4.12 -13.13
N GLU A 37 0.92 3.93 -12.58
CA GLU A 37 2.17 3.83 -13.35
C GLU A 37 2.13 2.66 -14.34
N LYS A 38 1.71 1.47 -13.88
CA LYS A 38 1.52 0.28 -14.72
C LYS A 38 0.55 0.56 -15.87
N LYS A 39 -0.60 1.18 -15.58
CA LYS A 39 -1.61 1.45 -16.61
C LYS A 39 -1.11 2.45 -17.65
N ARG A 40 -0.46 3.54 -17.22
CA ARG A 40 0.16 4.51 -18.15
C ARG A 40 1.24 3.84 -19.00
N ALA A 41 1.98 2.92 -18.38
CA ALA A 41 3.01 2.17 -19.06
C ALA A 41 2.44 1.30 -20.18
N PHE A 42 1.47 0.47 -19.84
CA PHE A 42 0.79 -0.41 -20.77
C PHE A 42 0.17 0.35 -21.94
N LEU A 43 -0.58 1.42 -21.68
CA LEU A 43 -1.23 2.21 -22.74
C LEU A 43 -0.19 2.85 -23.68
N THR A 44 0.90 3.41 -23.13
CA THR A 44 1.98 3.97 -23.97
C THR A 44 2.62 2.89 -24.86
N LEU A 45 2.80 1.69 -24.33
CA LEU A 45 3.36 0.56 -25.09
C LEU A 45 2.43 0.12 -26.23
N GLU A 46 1.12 0.04 -25.97
CA GLU A 46 0.13 -0.28 -27.01
C GLU A 46 0.14 0.75 -28.14
N GLU A 47 0.19 2.05 -27.80
CA GLU A 47 0.26 3.13 -28.80
C GLU A 47 1.57 3.07 -29.61
N LEU A 48 2.73 2.87 -28.95
CA LEU A 48 4.02 2.74 -29.62
C LEU A 48 4.03 1.55 -30.59
N ASN A 49 3.46 0.41 -30.20
CA ASN A 49 3.45 -0.80 -31.02
C ASN A 49 2.60 -0.66 -32.30
N GLN A 50 1.62 0.25 -32.31
CA GLN A 50 0.81 0.54 -33.51
C GLN A 50 1.54 1.41 -34.55
N LEU A 51 2.62 2.10 -34.14
CA LEU A 51 3.39 2.96 -35.03
C LEU A 51 4.35 2.16 -35.92
N PRO A 52 4.58 2.57 -37.18
CA PRO A 52 5.66 2.06 -38.00
C PRO A 52 7.04 2.22 -37.33
N ASP A 53 7.98 1.31 -37.62
CA ASP A 53 9.30 1.31 -36.98
C ASP A 53 10.21 2.49 -37.38
N ASP A 54 9.92 3.13 -38.51
CA ASP A 54 10.60 4.34 -39.00
C ASP A 54 10.04 5.64 -38.42
N THR A 55 9.05 5.55 -37.52
CA THR A 55 8.44 6.73 -36.90
C THR A 55 9.46 7.45 -36.00
N ASN A 56 9.62 8.76 -36.21
CA ASN A 56 10.39 9.61 -35.31
C ASN A 56 9.72 9.66 -33.94
N THR A 57 10.38 9.11 -32.93
CA THR A 57 9.88 9.13 -31.55
C THR A 57 10.75 9.99 -30.65
N TYR A 58 10.15 10.62 -29.64
CA TYR A 58 10.85 11.56 -28.76
C TYR A 58 10.64 11.20 -27.29
N LYS A 59 11.73 11.12 -26.54
CA LYS A 59 11.73 10.89 -25.09
C LYS A 59 11.73 12.20 -24.33
N SER A 60 10.83 12.34 -23.36
CA SER A 60 10.79 13.50 -22.46
C SER A 60 11.90 13.43 -21.42
N ILE A 61 12.68 14.51 -21.28
CA ILE A 61 13.66 14.74 -20.21
C ILE A 61 13.36 16.09 -19.56
N GLY A 62 12.66 16.07 -18.42
CA GLY A 62 12.19 17.30 -17.79
C GLY A 62 11.21 18.05 -18.68
N ARG A 63 11.63 19.20 -19.23
CA ARG A 63 10.84 20.02 -20.17
C ARG A 63 11.30 19.92 -21.62
N THR A 64 12.31 19.09 -21.91
CA THR A 64 12.84 18.89 -23.27
C THR A 64 12.43 17.53 -23.81
N PHE A 65 12.47 17.39 -25.14
CA PHE A 65 12.18 16.16 -25.86
C PHE A 65 13.37 15.83 -26.77
N VAL A 66 13.90 14.62 -26.64
CA VAL A 66 15.08 14.15 -27.38
C VAL A 66 14.66 13.05 -28.34
N LEU A 67 15.10 13.14 -29.60
CA LEU A 67 14.85 12.11 -30.61
C LEU A 67 15.54 10.82 -30.18
N GLU A 68 14.75 9.74 -30.08
CA GLU A 68 15.22 8.41 -29.69
C GLU A 68 14.56 7.37 -30.60
N PRO A 69 15.20 6.21 -30.85
CA PRO A 69 14.58 5.12 -31.57
C PRO A 69 13.34 4.60 -30.83
N LYS A 70 12.30 4.20 -31.58
CA LYS A 70 11.09 3.59 -31.03
C LYS A 70 11.41 2.40 -30.11
N SER A 71 12.38 1.56 -30.49
CA SER A 71 12.80 0.39 -29.71
C SER A 71 13.29 0.74 -28.31
N VAL A 72 13.94 1.90 -28.12
CA VAL A 72 14.38 2.37 -26.80
C VAL A 72 13.17 2.69 -25.93
N LEU A 73 12.18 3.41 -26.46
CA LEU A 73 10.96 3.76 -25.73
C LEU A 73 10.12 2.52 -25.39
N VAL A 74 10.02 1.56 -26.31
CA VAL A 74 9.34 0.28 -26.08
C VAL A 74 10.00 -0.47 -24.93
N ASN A 75 11.32 -0.66 -24.96
CA ASN A 75 12.07 -1.34 -23.90
C ASN A 75 11.94 -0.65 -22.54
N GLU A 76 12.03 0.69 -22.51
CA GLU A 76 11.78 1.46 -21.28
C GLU A 76 10.38 1.24 -20.73
N GLN A 77 9.40 1.14 -21.63
CA GLN A 77 8.03 1.04 -21.25
C GLN A 77 7.66 -0.36 -20.74
N GLU A 78 8.22 -1.40 -21.35
CA GLU A 78 8.19 -2.78 -20.88
C GLU A 78 8.86 -2.92 -19.51
N GLN A 79 10.03 -2.32 -19.32
CA GLN A 79 10.74 -2.36 -18.06
C GLN A 79 9.92 -1.68 -16.94
N LYS A 80 9.36 -0.49 -17.20
CA LYS A 80 8.46 0.20 -16.26
C LYS A 80 7.24 -0.63 -15.90
N LEU A 81 6.66 -1.34 -16.87
CA LEU A 81 5.52 -2.22 -16.64
C LEU A 81 5.91 -3.37 -15.69
N LYS A 82 7.02 -4.06 -15.98
CA LYS A 82 7.55 -5.16 -15.17
C LYS A 82 7.91 -4.72 -13.75
N ASP A 83 8.58 -3.58 -13.61
CA ASP A 83 8.95 -3.03 -12.30
C ASP A 83 7.71 -2.65 -11.48
N SER A 84 6.69 -2.08 -12.12
CA SER A 84 5.43 -1.75 -11.46
C SER A 84 4.68 -3.01 -11.02
N GLU A 85 4.65 -4.06 -11.85
CA GLU A 85 4.04 -5.35 -11.49
C GLU A 85 4.75 -6.02 -10.32
N SER A 86 6.08 -6.05 -10.34
CA SER A 86 6.89 -6.59 -9.24
C SER A 86 6.64 -5.82 -7.94
N ALA A 87 6.62 -4.48 -8.00
CA ALA A 87 6.34 -3.63 -6.85
C ALA A 87 4.93 -3.85 -6.28
N ILE A 88 3.91 -3.97 -7.14
CA ILE A 88 2.54 -4.29 -6.73
C ILE A 88 2.50 -5.64 -6.02
N GLY A 89 3.18 -6.66 -6.57
CA GLY A 89 3.27 -7.98 -5.94
C GLY A 89 3.86 -7.93 -4.53
N SER A 90 4.99 -7.23 -4.35
CA SER A 90 5.61 -7.07 -3.03
C SER A 90 4.72 -6.28 -2.05
N LEU A 91 4.07 -5.21 -2.50
CA LEU A 91 3.15 -4.42 -1.67
C LEU A 91 1.91 -5.23 -1.28
N GLN A 92 1.40 -6.07 -2.16
CA GLN A 92 0.27 -6.96 -1.88
C GLN A 92 0.63 -7.98 -0.78
N SER A 93 1.80 -8.62 -0.86
CA SER A 93 2.27 -9.51 0.22
C SER A 93 2.47 -8.77 1.55
N SER A 94 2.96 -7.53 1.50
CA SER A 94 3.11 -6.70 2.71
C SER A 94 1.76 -6.33 3.32
N LYS A 95 0.77 -6.00 2.48
CA LYS A 95 -0.61 -5.73 2.89
C LYS A 95 -1.22 -6.94 3.59
N GLU A 96 -1.14 -8.13 2.98
CA GLU A 96 -1.69 -9.36 3.55
C GLU A 96 -1.07 -9.70 4.91
N TYR A 97 0.24 -9.49 5.05
CA TYR A 97 0.93 -9.66 6.34
C TYR A 97 0.40 -8.69 7.40
N MET A 98 0.22 -7.41 7.05
CA MET A 98 -0.32 -6.41 7.98
C MET A 98 -1.81 -6.66 8.32
N GLU A 99 -2.60 -7.18 7.38
CA GLU A 99 -4.01 -7.55 7.63
C GLU A 99 -4.11 -8.71 8.63
N LYS A 100 -3.22 -9.71 8.54
CA LYS A 100 -3.12 -10.79 9.55
C LYS A 100 -2.76 -10.25 10.93
N GLN A 101 -1.74 -9.37 11.00
CA GLN A 101 -1.33 -8.72 12.24
C GLN A 101 -2.48 -7.89 12.85
N LEU A 102 -3.26 -7.18 12.02
CA LEU A 102 -4.41 -6.40 12.50
C LEU A 102 -5.49 -7.33 13.07
N ALA A 103 -5.79 -8.44 12.41
CA ALA A 103 -6.75 -9.43 12.91
C ALA A 103 -6.31 -10.05 14.24
N GLU A 104 -5.02 -10.31 14.43
CA GLU A 104 -4.46 -10.77 15.71
C GLU A 104 -4.63 -9.72 16.81
N VAL A 105 -4.33 -8.45 16.52
CA VAL A 105 -4.52 -7.34 17.46
C VAL A 105 -6.00 -7.15 17.83
N GLU A 106 -6.91 -7.30 16.87
CA GLU A 106 -8.36 -7.27 17.10
C GLU A 106 -8.84 -8.41 17.99
N ASN A 107 -8.31 -9.63 17.79
CA ASN A 107 -8.63 -10.77 18.64
C ASN A 107 -8.12 -10.56 20.07
N ASN A 108 -6.88 -10.10 20.23
CA ASN A 108 -6.33 -9.78 21.55
C ASN A 108 -7.17 -8.72 22.28
N LEU A 109 -7.65 -7.71 21.54
CA LEU A 109 -8.55 -6.70 22.11
C LEU A 109 -9.88 -7.32 22.59
N ARG A 110 -10.48 -8.20 21.78
CA ARG A 110 -11.73 -8.88 22.15
C ARG A 110 -11.56 -9.76 23.39
N GLU A 111 -10.47 -10.51 23.45
CA GLU A 111 -10.17 -11.37 24.61
C GLU A 111 -9.98 -10.55 25.89
N LEU A 112 -9.24 -9.43 25.80
CA LEU A 112 -9.04 -8.53 26.94
C LEU A 112 -10.38 -7.96 27.46
N LEU A 113 -11.29 -7.55 26.57
CA LEU A 113 -12.61 -7.03 26.94
C LEU A 113 -13.55 -8.11 27.51
N GLN A 114 -13.39 -9.36 27.09
CA GLN A 114 -14.14 -10.48 27.66
C GLN A 114 -13.65 -10.86 29.07
N GLN A 115 -12.35 -10.79 29.29
CA GLN A 115 -11.73 -11.04 30.60
C GLN A 115 -12.10 -9.97 31.62
N ASP A 116 -12.28 -8.71 31.19
CA ASP A 116 -12.63 -7.60 32.06
C ASP A 116 -13.77 -6.72 31.50
N PRO A 117 -15.03 -7.09 31.77
CA PRO A 117 -16.20 -6.29 31.37
C PRO A 117 -16.27 -4.91 32.05
N GLY A 118 -15.56 -4.72 33.19
CA GLY A 118 -15.47 -3.45 33.90
C GLY A 118 -14.65 -2.42 33.12
N LEU A 119 -13.54 -2.89 32.51
CA LEU A 119 -12.71 -2.09 31.61
C LEU A 119 -13.51 -1.56 30.41
N ALA A 120 -14.37 -2.39 29.80
CA ALA A 120 -15.22 -1.98 28.68
C ALA A 120 -16.17 -0.82 29.05
N ARG A 121 -16.77 -0.87 30.25
CA ARG A 121 -17.63 0.21 30.75
C ARG A 121 -16.85 1.49 31.01
N GLN A 122 -15.64 1.37 31.55
CA GLN A 122 -14.77 2.51 31.84
C GLN A 122 -14.24 3.19 30.58
N ILE A 123 -13.94 2.42 29.52
CA ILE A 123 -13.57 2.97 28.21
C ILE A 123 -14.75 3.75 27.59
N MET A 124 -15.96 3.18 27.63
CA MET A 124 -17.15 3.85 27.11
C MET A 124 -17.49 5.14 27.85
N SER A 125 -17.23 5.23 29.16
CA SER A 125 -17.44 6.46 29.92
C SER A 125 -16.35 7.51 29.73
N MET A 126 -15.14 7.11 29.32
CA MET A 126 -14.02 8.01 29.00
C MET A 126 -14.10 8.62 27.59
N SER A 127 -14.95 8.07 26.71
CA SER A 127 -15.08 8.52 25.31
C SER A 127 -16.15 9.61 25.11
N VAL A 128 -16.60 10.26 26.19
CA VAL A 128 -17.55 11.40 26.20
C VAL A 128 -16.81 12.70 26.44
#